data_AF-A0A8B8SQT5-F1
#
_entry.id   AF-A0A8B8SQT5-F1
#
_cell.length_a   1.000
_cell.length_b   1.000
_cell.length_c   1.000
_cell.angle_alpha   90.00
_cell.angle_beta   90.00
_cell.angle_gamma   90.00
#
_symmetry.space_group_name_H-M   'P 1'
#
loop_
_entity.id
_entity.type
_entity.pdbx_description
1 polymer ?
#
loop_
_entity_poly.entity_id
_entity_poly.type
_entity_poly.pdbx_seq_one_letter_code
_entity_poly.pdbx_strand_id
1 'polypeptide(L)'
;MHRGSPGQPPCTAGPCRPLTLGREKGAGVVFPAQPSAAQGRARLRPLREPGSLWLPRGGPESPQEIRPQPGPRTGPWDTGPPFLVRSHPRPAGPADPVLLCPHPPRPVGWGAGGREVGDAAREVGRASRSDWLWGGGHCLHKWLSSSVPFNCRRGEKERRQNPAPRAASLPRRSPVTMNADEFRRRGKEMVDYVADYLEGIEARQVYPDVEPGYLRPLIPPTAPQEPDTFEDIINDVEKIIMPGVTHWHSPYFFAYFPTASSYPAMLADMLCGAIGCIGFSWAASPACTELETVMMDWLGRMLQLPEAFLAGEAGEGGGVIQGSASEATLVALLAARTKVTRRLQTTSPGLTQAAVMEKLVAYASDQAHSSVERAGLIGGVKLKAIPSDGKFALRASALQEALERDKAAGLIPFFVVATLGTTSCCSFDNLLEVGPVCHKEGVWLHVDAAYAGSAFICPEFRHLLDGVEFADSFNFNPHKWLLVNFDCSAMW
;
A
#
# COMPACT_ATOMS: atom_id res chain seq x y z
N MET A 1 -19.46 79.83 -20.11
CA MET A 1 -19.23 80.39 -21.46
C MET A 1 -17.96 79.75 -22.05
N HIS A 2 -17.80 79.82 -23.39
CA HIS A 2 -16.71 79.35 -24.29
C HIS A 2 -15.28 79.05 -23.74
N ARG A 3 -14.41 78.22 -24.36
CA ARG A 3 -14.45 77.29 -25.54
C ARG A 3 -13.14 76.44 -25.55
N GLY A 4 -13.13 75.25 -26.20
CA GLY A 4 -11.88 74.58 -26.65
C GLY A 4 -11.90 73.04 -26.71
N SER A 5 -12.15 72.45 -27.88
CA SER A 5 -12.15 70.99 -28.17
C SER A 5 -10.88 70.58 -28.96
N PRO A 6 -10.67 69.33 -29.48
CA PRO A 6 -11.32 68.00 -29.26
C PRO A 6 -10.26 66.96 -28.74
N GLY A 7 -10.40 65.62 -28.72
CA GLY A 7 -11.45 64.62 -29.03
C GLY A 7 -10.90 63.17 -29.01
N GLN A 8 -11.75 62.15 -29.26
CA GLN A 8 -11.37 60.71 -29.38
C GLN A 8 -12.07 60.05 -30.59
N PRO A 9 -11.50 58.98 -31.20
CA PRO A 9 -12.20 58.05 -32.10
C PRO A 9 -12.38 56.61 -31.52
N PRO A 10 -13.24 55.75 -32.12
CA PRO A 10 -13.79 54.54 -31.47
C PRO A 10 -13.43 53.18 -32.13
N CYS A 11 -14.00 52.08 -31.61
CA CYS A 11 -13.83 50.68 -32.05
C CYS A 11 -14.59 50.29 -33.34
N THR A 12 -14.07 49.31 -34.11
CA THR A 12 -14.80 48.44 -35.10
C THR A 12 -14.10 47.06 -35.27
N ALA A 13 -14.66 46.11 -36.06
CA ALA A 13 -14.48 44.65 -35.84
C ALA A 13 -14.33 43.72 -37.09
N GLY A 14 -13.73 42.52 -36.88
CA GLY A 14 -13.88 41.25 -37.66
C GLY A 14 -13.17 41.12 -39.03
N PRO A 15 -13.20 39.95 -39.73
CA PRO A 15 -13.64 38.57 -39.38
C PRO A 15 -12.64 37.42 -39.79
N CYS A 16 -13.10 36.16 -39.98
CA CYS A 16 -12.29 34.91 -40.01
C CYS A 16 -12.17 34.13 -41.36
N ARG A 17 -11.23 33.14 -41.39
CA ARG A 17 -11.11 31.91 -42.26
C ARG A 17 -10.58 32.07 -43.71
N PRO A 18 -10.21 30.97 -44.43
CA PRO A 18 -9.35 29.81 -44.08
C PRO A 18 -8.30 29.48 -45.19
N LEU A 19 -7.44 28.46 -45.07
CA LEU A 19 -6.66 27.92 -46.21
C LEU A 19 -6.22 26.44 -46.04
N THR A 20 -5.81 25.81 -47.15
CA THR A 20 -5.94 24.36 -47.44
C THR A 20 -4.62 23.58 -47.62
N LEU A 21 -4.71 22.24 -47.65
CA LEU A 21 -3.64 21.27 -47.97
C LEU A 21 -2.94 21.51 -49.32
N GLY A 22 -1.65 21.14 -49.37
CA GLY A 22 -0.86 20.89 -50.58
C GLY A 22 0.09 19.70 -50.40
N ARG A 23 0.25 18.86 -51.42
CA ARG A 23 1.19 17.71 -51.46
C ARG A 23 2.56 18.16 -51.98
N GLU A 24 3.66 17.45 -51.65
CA GLU A 24 4.36 16.53 -52.58
C GLU A 24 5.62 15.81 -51.99
N LYS A 25 5.74 14.52 -52.34
CA LYS A 25 6.94 13.72 -52.70
C LYS A 25 8.28 13.86 -51.92
N GLY A 26 8.48 12.95 -50.98
CA GLY A 26 9.44 11.82 -51.03
C GLY A 26 10.88 11.95 -51.58
N ALA A 27 11.85 11.57 -50.73
CA ALA A 27 13.08 10.84 -51.07
C ALA A 27 13.60 10.12 -49.79
N GLY A 28 14.31 8.98 -49.92
CA GLY A 28 14.79 8.16 -48.78
C GLY A 28 16.28 8.35 -48.45
N VAL A 29 16.95 7.25 -48.05
CA VAL A 29 18.38 7.09 -47.65
C VAL A 29 18.61 7.36 -46.14
N VAL A 30 18.58 6.33 -45.28
CA VAL A 30 19.65 5.36 -44.90
C VAL A 30 20.61 5.90 -43.81
N PHE A 31 20.72 5.15 -42.71
CA PHE A 31 21.70 5.33 -41.62
C PHE A 31 23.15 5.11 -42.10
N PRO A 32 24.12 5.74 -41.41
CA PRO A 32 25.25 4.94 -40.94
C PRO A 32 25.69 5.22 -39.49
N ALA A 33 25.96 4.10 -38.79
CA ALA A 33 27.07 3.81 -37.88
C ALA A 33 27.70 4.86 -36.94
N GLN A 34 28.01 4.40 -35.73
CA GLN A 34 28.98 4.99 -34.80
C GLN A 34 30.39 5.17 -35.40
N PRO A 35 31.18 6.10 -34.84
CA PRO A 35 32.62 5.91 -34.67
C PRO A 35 33.02 5.70 -33.21
N SER A 36 34.19 5.12 -33.01
CA SER A 36 34.73 4.63 -31.73
C SER A 36 35.56 5.65 -30.95
N ALA A 37 36.00 5.22 -29.76
CA ALA A 37 36.71 5.97 -28.74
C ALA A 37 37.96 6.77 -29.19
N ALA A 38 38.15 7.94 -28.56
CA ALA A 38 39.46 8.57 -28.37
C ALA A 38 39.52 9.33 -27.02
N GLN A 39 40.72 9.44 -26.46
CA GLN A 39 40.98 9.88 -25.08
C GLN A 39 40.98 11.42 -24.93
N GLY A 40 40.49 11.92 -23.79
CA GLY A 40 40.58 13.34 -23.40
C GLY A 40 40.83 13.52 -21.90
N ARG A 41 42.09 13.81 -21.51
CA ARG A 41 42.45 14.10 -20.11
C ARG A 41 41.97 15.49 -19.70
N ALA A 42 41.11 15.59 -18.69
CA ALA A 42 40.87 16.84 -17.94
C ALA A 42 41.53 16.74 -16.55
N ARG A 43 42.40 17.71 -16.22
CA ARG A 43 43.07 17.77 -14.90
C ARG A 43 42.17 18.44 -13.87
N LEU A 44 41.92 17.75 -12.75
CA LEU A 44 41.32 18.36 -11.56
C LEU A 44 42.31 19.35 -10.92
N ARG A 45 41.81 20.52 -10.48
CA ARG A 45 42.50 21.39 -9.51
C ARG A 45 41.93 21.10 -8.12
N PRO A 46 42.76 20.97 -7.07
CA PRO A 46 42.25 20.81 -5.70
C PRO A 46 41.73 22.14 -5.15
N LEU A 47 40.58 22.08 -4.46
CA LEU A 47 40.13 23.15 -3.57
C LEU A 47 40.66 22.91 -2.14
N ARG A 48 40.77 24.00 -1.38
CA ARG A 48 41.52 24.07 -0.12
C ARG A 48 40.82 23.37 1.06
N GLU A 49 41.64 22.92 2.01
CA GLU A 49 41.22 22.39 3.31
C GLU A 49 40.50 23.46 4.19
N PRO A 50 39.53 23.06 5.02
CA PRO A 50 39.01 23.88 6.11
C PRO A 50 39.93 23.85 7.35
N GLY A 51 39.90 24.94 8.13
CA GLY A 51 40.82 25.18 9.25
C GLY A 51 40.56 24.35 10.52
N SER A 52 41.60 24.27 11.35
CA SER A 52 41.70 23.51 12.60
C SER A 52 40.93 24.11 13.79
N LEU A 53 40.32 23.25 14.61
CA LEU A 53 40.05 23.54 16.03
C LEU A 53 40.50 22.38 16.95
N TRP A 54 41.58 22.64 17.69
CA TRP A 54 41.99 22.09 19.00
C TRP A 54 41.53 20.68 19.47
N LEU A 55 42.51 19.76 19.52
CA LEU A 55 42.64 18.71 20.54
C LEU A 55 44.09 18.68 21.05
N PRO A 56 44.34 18.63 22.39
CA PRO A 56 45.70 18.51 22.91
C PRO A 56 46.21 17.07 22.83
N ARG A 57 47.45 16.88 22.35
CA ARG A 57 48.15 15.59 22.43
C ARG A 57 48.95 15.47 23.72
N GLY A 58 48.85 14.31 24.37
CA GLY A 58 49.83 13.78 25.33
C GLY A 58 50.32 12.40 24.86
N GLY A 59 51.62 12.12 25.00
CA GLY A 59 52.27 10.92 24.44
C GLY A 59 52.10 9.62 25.23
N PRO A 60 52.74 8.51 24.78
CA PRO A 60 52.33 7.16 25.14
C PRO A 60 53.26 6.44 26.13
N GLU A 61 52.69 5.59 26.99
CA GLU A 61 53.41 4.47 27.64
C GLU A 61 52.51 3.21 27.71
N SER A 62 53.15 2.05 27.81
CA SER A 62 52.57 0.70 27.69
C SER A 62 52.18 0.08 29.05
N PRO A 63 51.40 -1.02 29.09
CA PRO A 63 50.59 -1.36 30.27
C PRO A 63 51.32 -2.21 31.32
N GLN A 64 50.92 -2.06 32.59
CA GLN A 64 51.21 -3.01 33.66
C GLN A 64 49.93 -3.43 34.41
N GLU A 65 49.83 -4.72 34.70
CA GLU A 65 48.74 -5.33 35.48
C GLU A 65 48.85 -4.96 36.97
N ILE A 66 47.73 -4.70 37.65
CA ILE A 66 47.64 -4.77 39.12
C ILE A 66 46.36 -5.51 39.53
N ARG A 67 46.53 -6.58 40.31
CA ARG A 67 45.43 -7.34 40.96
C ARG A 67 45.07 -6.74 42.33
N PRO A 68 43.82 -6.87 42.80
CA PRO A 68 43.38 -6.31 44.09
C PRO A 68 43.51 -7.27 45.29
N GLN A 69 43.75 -6.70 46.48
CA GLN A 69 43.65 -7.29 47.83
C GLN A 69 43.24 -6.18 48.85
N PRO A 70 42.69 -6.48 50.06
CA PRO A 70 41.42 -5.84 50.44
C PRO A 70 41.29 -5.31 51.90
N GLY A 71 40.17 -4.60 52.16
CA GLY A 71 39.53 -4.43 53.48
C GLY A 71 39.56 -3.01 54.07
N PRO A 72 38.83 -2.71 55.17
CA PRO A 72 37.86 -3.55 55.90
C PRO A 72 36.42 -2.96 55.95
N ARG A 73 35.50 -3.62 56.68
CA ARG A 73 34.05 -3.32 56.79
C ARG A 73 33.70 -2.44 57.99
N THR A 74 32.65 -1.61 57.87
CA THR A 74 31.43 -1.56 58.74
C THR A 74 30.37 -0.65 58.11
N GLY A 75 29.08 -1.02 58.18
CA GLY A 75 27.93 -0.28 57.58
C GLY A 75 27.15 0.57 58.60
N PRO A 76 25.82 0.75 58.47
CA PRO A 76 24.90 0.30 57.42
C PRO A 76 24.24 1.45 56.62
N TRP A 77 23.66 1.12 55.46
CA TRP A 77 22.74 1.99 54.72
C TRP A 77 21.34 1.39 54.76
N ASP A 78 20.34 2.18 55.13
CA ASP A 78 18.93 1.83 54.94
C ASP A 78 18.58 1.85 53.45
N THR A 79 18.15 0.70 52.92
CA THR A 79 17.55 0.60 51.59
C THR A 79 16.17 -0.02 51.71
N GLY A 80 15.14 0.76 51.38
CA GLY A 80 13.75 0.28 51.31
C GLY A 80 13.57 -0.79 50.21
N PRO A 81 12.58 -1.69 50.36
CA PRO A 81 12.39 -2.81 49.44
C PRO A 81 11.79 -2.36 48.09
N PRO A 82 12.07 -3.09 47.00
CA PRO A 82 11.50 -2.82 45.68
C PRO A 82 10.01 -3.16 45.62
N PHE A 83 9.26 -2.41 44.80
CA PHE A 83 7.84 -2.67 44.52
C PHE A 83 7.67 -4.00 43.77
N LEU A 84 7.26 -5.04 44.50
CA LEU A 84 6.68 -6.26 43.93
C LEU A 84 5.18 -6.06 43.71
N VAL A 85 4.72 -6.17 42.47
CA VAL A 85 3.29 -6.36 42.16
C VAL A 85 2.91 -7.78 42.57
N ARG A 86 2.40 -7.94 43.81
CA ARG A 86 1.77 -9.19 44.25
C ARG A 86 0.29 -9.19 43.88
N SER A 87 -0.10 -10.13 43.03
CA SER A 87 -1.50 -10.54 42.89
C SER A 87 -1.99 -11.20 44.19
N HIS A 88 -3.16 -10.79 44.68
CA HIS A 88 -3.84 -11.47 45.78
C HIS A 88 -4.76 -12.58 45.26
N PRO A 89 -4.78 -13.77 45.90
CA PRO A 89 -5.69 -14.85 45.54
C PRO A 89 -7.09 -14.60 46.10
N ARG A 90 -8.14 -14.98 45.35
CA ARG A 90 -9.51 -15.12 45.86
C ARG A 90 -9.81 -16.59 46.19
N PRO A 91 -10.63 -16.89 47.22
CA PRO A 91 -10.94 -18.26 47.62
C PRO A 91 -11.92 -18.95 46.66
N ALA A 92 -11.94 -20.28 46.68
CA ALA A 92 -12.61 -21.12 45.69
C ALA A 92 -13.97 -21.68 46.15
N GLY A 93 -14.87 -21.87 45.19
CA GLY A 93 -15.99 -22.83 45.20
C GLY A 93 -17.40 -22.21 45.14
N PRO A 94 -18.41 -22.95 44.61
CA PRO A 94 -18.38 -24.20 43.85
C PRO A 94 -18.74 -24.00 42.35
N ALA A 95 -18.93 -25.10 41.60
CA ALA A 95 -18.85 -25.15 40.13
C ALA A 95 -20.19 -25.15 39.35
N ASP A 96 -20.03 -25.00 38.02
CA ASP A 96 -20.92 -25.35 36.89
C ASP A 96 -22.15 -24.49 36.54
N PRO A 97 -22.61 -24.46 35.25
CA PRO A 97 -21.99 -25.00 34.03
C PRO A 97 -21.81 -23.99 32.87
N VAL A 98 -20.92 -24.41 31.95
CA VAL A 98 -20.59 -23.90 30.60
C VAL A 98 -21.77 -23.29 29.81
N LEU A 99 -21.58 -22.06 29.27
CA LEU A 99 -22.39 -21.52 28.17
C LEU A 99 -21.79 -21.92 26.81
N LEU A 100 -22.55 -22.64 26.00
CA LEU A 100 -22.18 -23.01 24.63
C LEU A 100 -22.68 -21.95 23.63
N CYS A 101 -21.83 -21.59 22.65
CA CYS A 101 -22.23 -20.75 21.52
C CYS A 101 -23.25 -21.48 20.61
N PRO A 102 -24.26 -20.81 20.05
CA PRO A 102 -25.28 -21.44 19.23
C PRO A 102 -24.81 -21.71 17.78
N HIS A 103 -25.09 -22.92 17.29
CA HIS A 103 -24.95 -23.32 15.88
C HIS A 103 -26.14 -22.83 15.01
N PRO A 104 -25.97 -22.72 13.67
CA PRO A 104 -27.00 -22.20 12.77
C PRO A 104 -28.14 -23.22 12.49
N PRO A 105 -29.34 -22.74 12.10
CA PRO A 105 -30.50 -23.60 11.88
C PRO A 105 -30.40 -24.41 10.56
N ARG A 106 -30.90 -25.66 10.61
CA ARG A 106 -31.16 -26.51 9.43
C ARG A 106 -32.63 -26.39 8.99
N PRO A 107 -32.97 -26.70 7.72
CA PRO A 107 -34.28 -26.37 7.14
C PRO A 107 -35.40 -27.34 7.57
N VAL A 108 -36.63 -26.81 7.62
CA VAL A 108 -37.87 -27.59 7.82
C VAL A 108 -38.66 -27.62 6.52
N GLY A 109 -39.13 -28.80 6.12
CA GLY A 109 -39.92 -28.99 4.90
C GLY A 109 -41.43 -29.05 5.14
N TRP A 110 -42.18 -28.38 4.27
CA TRP A 110 -43.51 -28.72 3.73
C TRP A 110 -44.60 -29.25 4.68
N GLY A 111 -45.64 -28.41 4.87
CA GLY A 111 -46.98 -28.82 5.30
C GLY A 111 -48.03 -28.02 4.52
N ALA A 112 -49.02 -28.70 3.94
CA ALA A 112 -50.01 -28.10 3.04
C ALA A 112 -51.17 -27.42 3.78
N GLY A 113 -51.81 -26.42 3.14
CA GLY A 113 -53.01 -25.77 3.66
C GLY A 113 -53.46 -24.60 2.79
N GLY A 114 -54.22 -24.88 1.73
CA GLY A 114 -54.71 -23.84 0.83
C GLY A 114 -55.96 -23.11 1.35
N ARG A 115 -56.18 -21.89 0.84
CA ARG A 115 -57.53 -21.40 0.54
C ARG A 115 -57.49 -20.30 -0.53
N GLU A 116 -58.38 -20.40 -1.50
CA GLU A 116 -58.52 -19.49 -2.64
C GLU A 116 -59.38 -18.28 -2.28
N VAL A 117 -58.98 -17.09 -2.75
CA VAL A 117 -59.80 -16.05 -3.40
C VAL A 117 -58.78 -15.20 -4.20
N GLY A 118 -58.98 -14.76 -5.44
CA GLY A 118 -60.08 -14.94 -6.39
C GLY A 118 -59.96 -13.87 -7.49
N ASP A 119 -59.60 -14.30 -8.68
CA ASP A 119 -59.67 -13.66 -10.00
C ASP A 119 -59.64 -12.12 -10.17
N ALA A 120 -58.58 -11.67 -10.84
CA ALA A 120 -58.71 -10.79 -12.01
C ALA A 120 -57.59 -11.14 -13.03
N ALA A 121 -57.93 -11.94 -14.03
CA ALA A 121 -56.98 -12.46 -15.02
C ALA A 121 -57.11 -11.79 -16.39
N ARG A 122 -56.06 -12.01 -17.22
CA ARG A 122 -55.84 -11.61 -18.63
C ARG A 122 -55.24 -10.20 -18.81
N GLU A 123 -54.24 -9.98 -19.69
CA GLU A 123 -53.82 -10.84 -20.81
C GLU A 123 -52.30 -10.80 -21.13
N VAL A 124 -51.66 -11.98 -21.06
CA VAL A 124 -50.66 -12.55 -22.00
C VAL A 124 -49.50 -11.69 -22.55
N GLY A 125 -48.25 -12.09 -22.26
CA GLY A 125 -47.04 -11.62 -22.96
C GLY A 125 -45.75 -12.38 -22.61
N ARG A 126 -45.44 -13.46 -23.35
CA ARG A 126 -44.33 -14.41 -23.10
C ARG A 126 -42.91 -13.81 -23.25
N ALA A 127 -41.97 -14.21 -22.37
CA ALA A 127 -40.57 -14.62 -22.66
C ALA A 127 -39.77 -14.72 -21.32
N SER A 128 -39.71 -15.88 -20.66
CA SER A 128 -38.66 -16.90 -20.78
C SER A 128 -37.26 -16.49 -20.28
N ARG A 129 -36.83 -17.12 -19.17
CA ARG A 129 -35.46 -17.10 -18.63
C ARG A 129 -34.46 -17.71 -19.62
N SER A 130 -33.20 -17.31 -19.55
CA SER A 130 -32.05 -18.21 -19.79
C SER A 130 -30.80 -17.73 -19.05
N ASP A 131 -30.12 -18.71 -18.47
CA ASP A 131 -29.04 -18.60 -17.51
C ASP A 131 -27.72 -18.09 -18.12
N TRP A 132 -26.93 -17.35 -17.32
CA TRP A 132 -25.55 -17.02 -17.66
C TRP A 132 -24.60 -18.10 -17.13
N LEU A 133 -24.34 -19.12 -17.95
CA LEU A 133 -23.27 -20.09 -17.72
C LEU A 133 -21.96 -19.59 -18.34
N TRP A 134 -20.96 -19.32 -17.51
CA TRP A 134 -19.59 -19.07 -17.95
C TRP A 134 -18.88 -20.41 -18.24
N GLY A 135 -18.59 -20.67 -19.51
CA GLY A 135 -17.68 -21.73 -19.96
C GLY A 135 -16.50 -21.10 -20.71
N GLY A 136 -15.28 -21.38 -20.27
CA GLY A 136 -14.07 -20.86 -20.91
C GLY A 136 -13.63 -21.66 -22.15
N GLY A 137 -12.78 -21.06 -22.98
CA GLY A 137 -12.17 -21.73 -24.13
C GLY A 137 -11.38 -20.78 -25.02
N HIS A 138 -10.09 -21.04 -25.20
CA HIS A 138 -9.17 -20.25 -26.04
C HIS A 138 -9.59 -20.24 -27.53
N CYS A 139 -9.30 -19.14 -28.24
CA CYS A 139 -8.34 -19.19 -29.35
C CYS A 139 -7.95 -17.81 -29.90
N LEU A 140 -6.69 -17.71 -30.31
CA LEU A 140 -6.07 -16.56 -30.99
C LEU A 140 -6.45 -16.58 -32.48
N HIS A 141 -6.85 -15.46 -33.10
CA HIS A 141 -6.22 -14.98 -34.36
C HIS A 141 -6.74 -13.63 -34.90
N LYS A 142 -5.83 -12.92 -35.55
CA LYS A 142 -5.95 -11.71 -36.38
C LYS A 142 -7.27 -11.55 -37.15
N TRP A 143 -7.82 -10.33 -37.19
CA TRP A 143 -8.48 -9.81 -38.40
C TRP A 143 -8.18 -8.32 -38.60
N LEU A 144 -7.51 -8.01 -39.71
CA LEU A 144 -7.35 -6.67 -40.28
C LEU A 144 -7.96 -6.72 -41.70
N SER A 145 -8.45 -5.58 -42.19
CA SER A 145 -8.94 -5.38 -43.56
C SER A 145 -10.23 -6.11 -43.96
N SER A 146 -11.33 -5.35 -44.07
CA SER A 146 -11.91 -5.08 -45.41
C SER A 146 -12.91 -3.92 -45.35
N SER A 147 -12.86 -3.06 -46.36
CA SER A 147 -13.66 -1.83 -46.46
C SER A 147 -14.48 -1.85 -47.76
N VAL A 148 -15.81 -1.78 -47.67
CA VAL A 148 -16.69 -1.44 -48.81
C VAL A 148 -17.86 -0.58 -48.27
N PRO A 149 -18.21 0.56 -48.89
CA PRO A 149 -19.07 1.57 -48.27
C PRO A 149 -20.57 1.39 -48.57
N PHE A 150 -21.43 1.83 -47.66
CA PHE A 150 -22.87 1.94 -47.91
C PHE A 150 -23.28 3.40 -48.13
N ASN A 151 -23.89 3.67 -49.28
CA ASN A 151 -24.21 5.01 -49.77
C ASN A 151 -25.71 5.28 -49.58
N CYS A 152 -26.09 6.19 -48.66
CA CYS A 152 -27.49 6.51 -48.38
C CYS A 152 -27.87 7.87 -48.98
N ARG A 153 -28.90 7.88 -49.84
CA ARG A 153 -29.32 9.06 -50.61
C ARG A 153 -30.04 10.09 -49.74
N ARG A 154 -29.86 11.38 -50.08
CA ARG A 154 -30.66 12.48 -49.53
C ARG A 154 -32.14 12.29 -49.88
N GLY A 155 -33.01 12.52 -48.90
CA GLY A 155 -34.42 12.82 -49.11
C GLY A 155 -34.74 14.15 -48.44
N GLU A 156 -35.00 15.18 -49.24
CA GLU A 156 -35.40 16.49 -48.72
C GLU A 156 -36.85 16.45 -48.24
N LYS A 157 -37.09 16.95 -47.03
CA LYS A 157 -38.43 17.31 -46.55
C LYS A 157 -38.36 18.67 -45.89
N GLU A 158 -39.01 19.65 -46.52
CA GLU A 158 -39.20 20.98 -45.95
C GLU A 158 -39.93 20.88 -44.61
N ARG A 159 -39.31 21.39 -43.53
CA ARG A 159 -40.01 21.70 -42.28
C ARG A 159 -40.06 23.21 -42.12
N ARG A 160 -41.28 23.76 -42.16
CA ARG A 160 -41.56 25.17 -41.81
C ARG A 160 -41.07 25.44 -40.38
N GLN A 161 -40.26 26.48 -40.22
CA GLN A 161 -39.81 26.95 -38.91
C GLN A 161 -40.85 27.92 -38.33
N ASN A 162 -41.41 27.59 -37.16
CA ASN A 162 -42.02 28.58 -36.28
C ASN A 162 -41.01 28.89 -35.16
N PRO A 163 -40.82 30.17 -34.78
CA PRO A 163 -39.92 30.52 -33.68
C PRO A 163 -40.53 30.11 -32.33
N ALA A 164 -39.77 29.34 -31.53
CA ALA A 164 -40.15 29.04 -30.16
C ALA A 164 -40.00 30.30 -29.26
N PRO A 165 -40.88 30.51 -28.26
CA PRO A 165 -40.75 31.63 -27.35
C PRO A 165 -39.49 31.49 -26.49
N ARG A 166 -38.82 32.61 -26.20
CA ARG A 166 -37.67 32.64 -25.28
C ARG A 166 -38.12 32.18 -23.89
N ALA A 167 -37.56 31.07 -23.41
CA ALA A 167 -37.72 30.65 -22.03
C ALA A 167 -37.10 31.73 -21.11
N ALA A 168 -37.90 32.24 -20.18
CA ALA A 168 -37.38 33.12 -19.13
C ALA A 168 -36.39 32.35 -18.27
N SER A 169 -35.22 32.94 -17.99
CA SER A 169 -34.22 32.34 -17.12
C SER A 169 -34.77 32.27 -15.69
N LEU A 170 -35.04 31.06 -15.20
CA LEU A 170 -35.27 30.81 -13.78
C LEU A 170 -34.08 31.37 -12.97
N PRO A 171 -34.32 31.98 -11.79
CA PRO A 171 -33.22 32.43 -10.95
C PRO A 171 -32.35 31.22 -10.59
N ARG A 172 -31.02 31.37 -10.75
CA ARG A 172 -30.08 30.35 -10.31
C ARG A 172 -30.27 30.16 -8.80
N ARG A 173 -30.76 28.99 -8.39
CA ARG A 173 -30.58 28.55 -6.99
C ARG A 173 -29.08 28.58 -6.72
N SER A 174 -28.66 29.28 -5.67
CA SER A 174 -27.31 29.14 -5.14
C SER A 174 -27.06 27.65 -4.88
N PRO A 175 -25.90 27.08 -5.27
CA PRO A 175 -25.63 25.68 -4.97
C PRO A 175 -25.64 25.49 -3.46
N VAL A 176 -26.34 24.46 -2.98
CA VAL A 176 -26.47 24.09 -1.56
C VAL A 176 -25.17 23.44 -1.04
N THR A 177 -24.13 23.41 -1.86
CA THR A 177 -22.87 22.70 -1.62
C THR A 177 -21.66 23.56 -2.00
N MET A 178 -20.51 23.24 -1.41
CA MET A 178 -19.23 23.86 -1.72
C MET A 178 -18.94 23.82 -3.23
N ASN A 179 -18.49 24.95 -3.78
CA ASN A 179 -18.11 25.10 -5.18
C ASN A 179 -16.59 25.32 -5.31
N ALA A 180 -16.07 25.47 -6.53
CA ALA A 180 -14.64 25.63 -6.78
C ALA A 180 -14.02 26.89 -6.15
N ASP A 181 -14.77 27.99 -6.00
CA ASP A 181 -14.25 29.23 -5.40
C ASP A 181 -14.16 29.09 -3.87
N GLU A 182 -15.17 28.46 -3.26
CA GLU A 182 -15.16 28.11 -1.84
C GLU A 182 -14.08 27.06 -1.53
N PHE A 183 -13.90 26.04 -2.39
CA PHE A 183 -12.80 25.08 -2.28
C PHE A 183 -11.42 25.75 -2.37
N ARG A 184 -11.23 26.76 -3.25
CA ARG A 184 -9.99 27.56 -3.30
C ARG A 184 -9.73 28.37 -2.04
N ARG A 185 -10.77 28.71 -1.28
CA ARG A 185 -10.67 29.38 0.02
C ARG A 185 -10.35 28.36 1.12
N ARG A 186 -11.21 27.36 1.31
CA ARG A 186 -11.08 26.34 2.37
C ARG A 186 -9.86 25.45 2.20
N GLY A 187 -9.47 25.15 0.96
CA GLY A 187 -8.25 24.40 0.67
C GLY A 187 -6.96 25.15 1.06
N LYS A 188 -6.97 26.49 1.08
CA LYS A 188 -5.85 27.28 1.63
C LYS A 188 -5.87 27.31 3.14
N GLU A 189 -7.05 27.57 3.73
CA GLU A 189 -7.26 27.53 5.18
C GLU A 189 -6.82 26.16 5.76
N MET A 190 -7.06 25.05 5.04
CA MET A 190 -6.60 23.71 5.41
C MET A 190 -5.08 23.51 5.21
N VAL A 191 -4.47 24.09 4.17
CA VAL A 191 -3.01 24.02 4.00
C VAL A 191 -2.29 24.76 5.13
N ASP A 192 -2.78 25.94 5.50
CA ASP A 192 -2.24 26.72 6.62
C ASP A 192 -2.42 25.92 7.93
N TYR A 193 -3.60 25.34 8.18
CA TYR A 193 -3.86 24.48 9.35
C TYR A 193 -2.94 23.25 9.44
N VAL A 194 -2.69 22.56 8.32
CA VAL A 194 -1.78 21.39 8.29
C VAL A 194 -0.33 21.80 8.56
N ALA A 195 0.10 22.97 8.06
CA ALA A 195 1.41 23.53 8.38
C ALA A 195 1.52 23.86 9.88
N ASP A 196 0.59 24.65 10.42
CA ASP A 196 0.52 25.04 11.83
C ASP A 196 0.49 23.80 12.77
N TYR A 197 -0.27 22.77 12.41
CA TYR A 197 -0.35 21.51 13.17
C TYR A 197 1.01 20.80 13.24
N LEU A 198 1.73 20.71 12.11
CA LEU A 198 3.02 20.00 12.03
C LEU A 198 4.17 20.81 12.62
N GLU A 199 4.19 22.13 12.44
CA GLU A 199 5.17 23.02 13.07
C GLU A 199 4.98 23.07 14.59
N GLY A 200 3.73 23.09 15.07
CA GLY A 200 3.39 23.08 16.48
C GLY A 200 3.35 21.71 17.16
N ILE A 201 3.62 20.60 16.44
CA ILE A 201 3.34 19.24 16.93
C ILE A 201 4.17 18.85 18.16
N GLU A 202 5.35 19.45 18.34
CA GLU A 202 6.22 19.21 19.50
C GLU A 202 5.54 19.63 20.82
N ALA A 203 4.67 20.64 20.78
CA ALA A 203 3.95 21.13 21.96
C ALA A 203 2.72 20.29 22.34
N ARG A 204 2.33 19.29 21.53
CA ARG A 204 1.16 18.44 21.80
C ARG A 204 1.52 17.21 22.63
N GLN A 205 0.63 16.84 23.55
CA GLN A 205 0.77 15.61 24.34
C GLN A 205 0.65 14.38 23.42
N VAL A 206 1.76 13.64 23.25
CA VAL A 206 1.89 12.56 22.26
C VAL A 206 0.79 11.50 22.33
N TYR A 207 0.43 11.07 23.54
CA TYR A 207 -0.56 10.02 23.80
C TYR A 207 -1.76 10.62 24.54
N PRO A 208 -3.00 10.43 24.06
CA PRO A 208 -4.17 11.13 24.57
C PRO A 208 -4.64 10.61 25.94
N ASP A 209 -5.24 11.48 26.74
CA ASP A 209 -5.85 11.15 28.03
C ASP A 209 -7.36 10.93 27.87
N VAL A 210 -7.73 9.86 27.14
CA VAL A 210 -9.12 9.52 26.82
C VAL A 210 -9.39 8.02 26.92
N GLU A 211 -10.61 7.67 27.32
CA GLU A 211 -11.07 6.28 27.45
C GLU A 211 -11.78 5.77 26.17
N PRO A 212 -11.76 4.46 25.88
CA PRO A 212 -12.47 3.87 24.75
C PRO A 212 -13.98 4.21 24.77
N GLY A 213 -14.41 4.96 23.75
CA GLY A 213 -15.79 5.44 23.61
C GLY A 213 -15.99 6.94 23.87
N TYR A 214 -14.97 7.69 24.29
CA TYR A 214 -15.05 9.13 24.62
C TYR A 214 -15.74 10.00 23.54
N LEU A 215 -15.54 9.67 22.25
CA LEU A 215 -16.00 10.49 21.12
C LEU A 215 -17.52 10.46 20.93
N ARG A 216 -18.17 9.31 21.20
CA ARG A 216 -19.61 9.10 20.94
C ARG A 216 -20.52 10.13 21.62
N PRO A 217 -20.35 10.50 22.91
CA PRO A 217 -21.18 11.52 23.56
C PRO A 217 -20.87 12.96 23.14
N LEU A 218 -19.77 13.21 22.41
CA LEU A 218 -19.36 14.56 21.99
C LEU A 218 -19.94 14.98 20.64
N ILE A 219 -20.46 14.04 19.85
CA ILE A 219 -21.01 14.28 18.51
C ILE A 219 -22.53 14.01 18.46
N PRO A 220 -23.28 14.65 17.53
CA PRO A 220 -24.69 14.37 17.35
C PRO A 220 -24.97 12.88 17.06
N PRO A 221 -26.08 12.30 17.57
CA PRO A 221 -26.41 10.89 17.36
C PRO A 221 -26.89 10.56 15.93
N THR A 222 -27.09 11.57 15.09
CA THR A 222 -27.60 11.48 13.71
C THR A 222 -26.90 12.51 12.84
N ALA A 223 -26.67 12.18 11.56
CA ALA A 223 -26.14 13.13 10.58
C ALA A 223 -27.05 14.36 10.40
N PRO A 224 -26.49 15.57 10.18
CA PRO A 224 -27.26 16.79 10.00
C PRO A 224 -28.11 16.71 8.72
N GLN A 225 -29.28 17.35 8.73
CA GLN A 225 -30.20 17.39 7.57
C GLN A 225 -29.93 18.58 6.65
N GLU A 226 -29.34 19.64 7.19
CA GLU A 226 -28.86 20.82 6.48
C GLU A 226 -27.33 20.88 6.60
N PRO A 227 -26.59 21.58 5.71
CA PRO A 227 -25.14 21.66 5.80
C PRO A 227 -24.66 22.43 7.04
N ASP A 228 -23.74 21.84 7.81
CA ASP A 228 -22.96 22.57 8.81
C ASP A 228 -21.94 23.50 8.14
N THR A 229 -21.44 24.52 8.87
CA THR A 229 -20.44 25.44 8.33
C THR A 229 -19.04 24.80 8.36
N PHE A 230 -18.15 25.22 7.45
CA PHE A 230 -16.76 24.77 7.48
C PHE A 230 -16.04 25.25 8.75
N GLU A 231 -16.39 26.45 9.23
CA GLU A 231 -15.94 27.00 10.50
C GLU A 231 -16.28 26.08 11.68
N ASP A 232 -17.49 25.52 11.75
CA ASP A 232 -17.87 24.58 12.81
C ASP A 232 -17.10 23.27 12.68
N ILE A 233 -17.01 22.72 11.46
CA ILE A 233 -16.28 21.47 11.18
C ILE A 233 -14.80 21.56 11.59
N ILE A 234 -14.09 22.64 11.22
CA ILE A 234 -12.66 22.79 11.57
C ILE A 234 -12.46 23.10 13.06
N ASN A 235 -13.42 23.77 13.71
CA ASN A 235 -13.43 23.95 15.16
C ASN A 235 -13.56 22.61 15.91
N ASP A 236 -14.37 21.68 15.40
CA ASP A 236 -14.55 20.36 15.99
C ASP A 236 -13.31 19.47 15.83
N VAL A 237 -12.48 19.69 14.80
CA VAL A 237 -11.17 19.00 14.68
C VAL A 237 -10.30 19.27 15.92
N GLU A 238 -10.10 20.53 16.31
CA GLU A 238 -9.30 20.84 17.51
C GLU A 238 -10.01 20.52 18.83
N LYS A 239 -11.33 20.74 18.92
CA LYS A 239 -12.07 20.59 20.19
C LYS A 239 -12.43 19.14 20.53
N ILE A 240 -12.66 18.31 19.51
CA ILE A 240 -13.29 16.98 19.68
C ILE A 240 -12.38 15.86 19.14
N ILE A 241 -11.71 16.07 18.00
CA ILE A 241 -10.88 15.03 17.38
C ILE A 241 -9.48 14.99 17.99
N MET A 242 -8.75 16.12 17.97
CA MET A 242 -7.36 16.21 18.45
C MET A 242 -7.14 15.70 19.90
N PRO A 243 -8.05 15.90 20.88
CA PRO A 243 -7.88 15.35 22.22
C PRO A 243 -7.77 13.82 22.30
N GLY A 244 -8.22 13.08 21.27
CA GLY A 244 -8.05 11.63 21.15
C GLY A 244 -7.11 11.18 20.04
N VAL A 245 -6.36 12.10 19.42
CA VAL A 245 -5.31 11.75 18.45
C VAL A 245 -4.05 11.32 19.19
N THR A 246 -3.46 10.20 18.76
CA THR A 246 -2.06 9.90 19.09
C THR A 246 -1.17 10.56 18.04
N HIS A 247 -0.29 11.47 18.44
CA HIS A 247 0.49 12.29 17.51
C HIS A 247 1.73 11.55 16.99
N TRP A 248 1.53 10.66 16.02
CA TRP A 248 2.56 9.81 15.38
C TRP A 248 3.77 10.55 14.81
N HIS A 249 3.64 11.84 14.49
CA HIS A 249 4.71 12.67 13.91
C HIS A 249 5.35 13.62 14.93
N SER A 250 4.99 13.53 16.22
CA SER A 250 5.70 14.24 17.27
C SER A 250 7.14 13.69 17.37
N PRO A 251 8.17 14.54 17.56
CA PRO A 251 9.54 14.06 17.78
C PRO A 251 9.69 13.24 19.06
N TYR A 252 8.67 13.22 19.93
CA TYR A 252 8.61 12.42 21.15
C TYR A 252 7.81 11.09 20.99
N PHE A 253 7.38 10.74 19.77
CA PHE A 253 6.72 9.47 19.49
C PHE A 253 7.75 8.35 19.22
N PHE A 254 7.94 7.45 20.19
CA PHE A 254 8.89 6.33 20.11
C PHE A 254 8.21 4.95 20.18
N ALA A 255 6.93 4.85 19.81
CA ALA A 255 6.20 3.58 19.77
C ALA A 255 6.23 2.94 18.38
N TYR A 256 6.12 1.61 18.32
CA TYR A 256 6.08 0.82 17.10
C TYR A 256 7.29 1.08 16.16
N PHE A 257 7.02 1.27 14.87
CA PHE A 257 7.93 1.83 13.87
C PHE A 257 7.31 3.13 13.33
N PRO A 258 8.09 4.05 12.74
CA PRO A 258 7.55 5.26 12.14
C PRO A 258 6.49 4.94 11.08
N THR A 259 5.51 5.83 10.97
CA THR A 259 4.63 5.95 9.81
C THR A 259 5.00 7.23 9.05
N ALA A 260 5.07 7.12 7.74
CA ALA A 260 5.60 8.18 6.88
C ALA A 260 4.60 9.33 6.73
N SER A 261 5.14 10.55 6.71
CA SER A 261 4.39 11.76 6.41
C SER A 261 5.33 12.80 5.80
N SER A 262 4.97 13.35 4.65
CA SER A 262 5.74 14.44 4.04
C SER A 262 4.88 15.35 3.17
N TYR A 263 5.23 16.64 3.10
CA TYR A 263 4.52 17.60 2.25
C TYR A 263 4.48 17.19 0.76
N PRO A 264 5.54 16.62 0.14
CA PRO A 264 5.45 16.10 -1.23
C PRO A 264 4.39 15.01 -1.40
N ALA A 265 4.27 14.07 -0.46
CA ALA A 265 3.26 13.01 -0.52
C ALA A 265 1.84 13.55 -0.28
N MET A 266 1.66 14.52 0.62
CA MET A 266 0.37 15.22 0.79
C MET A 266 -0.08 15.94 -0.50
N LEU A 267 0.85 16.63 -1.18
CA LEU A 267 0.56 17.29 -2.45
C LEU A 267 0.23 16.30 -3.57
N ALA A 268 0.88 15.13 -3.59
CA ALA A 268 0.56 14.06 -4.53
C ALA A 268 -0.84 13.48 -4.26
N ASP A 269 -1.21 13.27 -3.00
CA ASP A 269 -2.53 12.74 -2.63
C ASP A 269 -3.67 13.73 -2.89
N MET A 270 -3.44 15.03 -2.64
CA MET A 270 -4.36 16.11 -3.07
C MET A 270 -4.63 16.07 -4.58
N LEU A 271 -3.62 15.77 -5.40
CA LEU A 271 -3.79 15.61 -6.85
C LEU A 271 -4.48 14.28 -7.19
N CYS A 272 -4.16 13.19 -6.50
CA CYS A 272 -4.80 11.88 -6.67
C CYS A 272 -6.32 11.98 -6.44
N GLY A 273 -6.73 12.54 -5.30
CA GLY A 273 -8.14 12.79 -4.98
C GLY A 273 -8.85 13.74 -5.95
N ALA A 274 -8.13 14.70 -6.54
CA ALA A 274 -8.68 15.59 -7.56
C ALA A 274 -8.86 14.92 -8.94
N ILE A 275 -8.00 13.96 -9.30
CA ILE A 275 -8.13 13.15 -10.52
C ILE A 275 -9.25 12.10 -10.34
N GLY A 276 -9.32 11.46 -9.16
CA GLY A 276 -10.42 10.59 -8.76
C GLY A 276 -10.65 9.37 -9.67
N CYS A 277 -9.61 8.86 -10.34
CA CYS A 277 -9.70 7.69 -11.21
C CYS A 277 -9.54 6.37 -10.43
N ILE A 278 -10.10 5.28 -10.95
CA ILE A 278 -10.01 3.94 -10.35
C ILE A 278 -9.26 3.01 -11.31
N GLY A 279 -8.01 2.69 -11.02
CA GLY A 279 -7.08 1.94 -11.88
C GLY A 279 -7.32 0.42 -12.00
N PHE A 280 -8.56 -0.07 -11.88
CA PHE A 280 -8.86 -1.53 -11.87
C PHE A 280 -8.54 -2.24 -13.20
N SER A 281 -8.30 -1.48 -14.28
CA SER A 281 -7.80 -1.97 -15.56
C SER A 281 -7.08 -0.84 -16.29
N TRP A 282 -6.13 -1.18 -17.17
CA TRP A 282 -5.39 -0.19 -17.96
C TRP A 282 -6.31 0.79 -18.70
N ALA A 283 -7.43 0.30 -19.25
CA ALA A 283 -8.39 1.15 -19.98
C ALA A 283 -9.18 2.11 -19.07
N ALA A 284 -9.24 1.88 -17.76
CA ALA A 284 -9.92 2.76 -16.81
C ALA A 284 -9.08 4.02 -16.50
N SER A 285 -7.74 3.88 -16.44
CA SER A 285 -6.80 5.00 -16.42
C SER A 285 -5.38 4.53 -16.74
N PRO A 286 -4.89 4.67 -17.99
CA PRO A 286 -3.58 4.16 -18.39
C PRO A 286 -2.43 4.69 -17.53
N ALA A 287 -2.45 5.99 -17.23
CA ALA A 287 -1.44 6.65 -16.43
C ALA A 287 -1.42 6.16 -14.96
N CYS A 288 -2.54 5.67 -14.42
CA CYS A 288 -2.58 5.10 -13.08
C CYS A 288 -1.76 3.80 -13.00
N THR A 289 -1.86 2.94 -14.02
CA THR A 289 -1.07 1.70 -14.10
C THR A 289 0.38 1.96 -14.55
N GLU A 290 0.59 2.73 -15.62
CA GLU A 290 1.94 2.90 -16.20
C GLU A 290 2.88 3.70 -15.29
N LEU A 291 2.39 4.70 -14.57
CA LEU A 291 3.22 5.43 -13.61
C LEU A 291 3.64 4.54 -12.44
N GLU A 292 2.73 3.71 -11.94
CA GLU A 292 3.04 2.75 -10.86
C GLU A 292 4.18 1.82 -11.26
N THR A 293 4.07 1.16 -12.43
CA THR A 293 5.12 0.27 -12.94
C THR A 293 6.47 0.98 -13.01
N VAL A 294 6.53 2.20 -13.58
CA VAL A 294 7.79 2.95 -13.72
C VAL A 294 8.36 3.38 -12.36
N MET A 295 7.53 3.78 -11.40
CA MET A 295 7.98 4.15 -10.04
C MET A 295 8.47 2.93 -9.26
N MET A 296 7.82 1.78 -9.40
CA MET A 296 8.28 0.52 -8.83
C MET A 296 9.60 0.05 -9.47
N ASP A 297 9.79 0.31 -10.76
CA ASP A 297 11.05 0.08 -11.48
C ASP A 297 12.18 1.02 -11.00
N TRP A 298 11.86 2.28 -10.67
CA TRP A 298 12.81 3.22 -10.06
C TRP A 298 13.19 2.79 -8.65
N LEU A 299 12.20 2.44 -7.83
CA LEU A 299 12.43 2.06 -6.44
C LEU A 299 13.19 0.73 -6.32
N GLY A 300 12.90 -0.24 -7.18
CA GLY A 300 13.68 -1.47 -7.28
C GLY A 300 15.16 -1.22 -7.63
N ARG A 301 15.44 -0.26 -8.52
CA ARG A 301 16.82 0.18 -8.82
C ARG A 301 17.48 0.93 -7.67
N MET A 302 16.75 1.77 -6.93
CA MET A 302 17.27 2.45 -5.73
C MET A 302 17.70 1.44 -4.66
N LEU A 303 16.92 0.36 -4.48
CA LEU A 303 17.21 -0.76 -3.58
C LEU A 303 18.27 -1.73 -4.12
N GLN A 304 18.73 -1.56 -5.36
CA GLN A 304 19.58 -2.54 -6.05
C GLN A 304 19.00 -3.95 -5.98
N LEU A 305 17.70 -4.10 -6.26
CA LEU A 305 17.07 -5.40 -6.46
C LEU A 305 17.61 -6.04 -7.75
N PRO A 306 17.67 -7.38 -7.82
CA PRO A 306 17.94 -8.10 -9.07
C PRO A 306 17.00 -7.66 -10.20
N GLU A 307 17.54 -7.53 -11.43
CA GLU A 307 16.78 -7.16 -12.65
C GLU A 307 15.55 -8.07 -12.89
N ALA A 308 15.54 -9.29 -12.35
CA ALA A 308 14.40 -10.21 -12.41
C ALA A 308 13.12 -9.69 -11.72
N PHE A 309 13.25 -8.75 -10.76
CA PHE A 309 12.10 -8.07 -10.14
C PHE A 309 11.62 -6.85 -10.95
N LEU A 310 12.41 -6.35 -11.90
CA LEU A 310 12.05 -5.17 -12.68
C LEU A 310 11.17 -5.57 -13.87
N ALA A 311 10.18 -4.73 -14.19
CA ALA A 311 9.32 -4.94 -15.34
C ALA A 311 10.07 -4.59 -16.64
N GLY A 312 10.77 -3.45 -16.66
CA GLY A 312 11.48 -2.96 -17.84
C GLY A 312 10.61 -2.95 -19.10
N GLU A 313 11.18 -3.35 -20.23
CA GLU A 313 10.44 -3.52 -21.51
C GLU A 313 9.99 -4.97 -21.77
N ALA A 314 10.59 -5.95 -21.07
CA ALA A 314 10.45 -7.38 -21.37
C ALA A 314 10.74 -8.30 -20.18
N GLY A 315 10.70 -7.80 -18.94
CA GLY A 315 10.83 -8.60 -17.73
C GLY A 315 9.63 -9.51 -17.51
N GLU A 316 9.86 -10.66 -16.85
CA GLU A 316 8.78 -11.57 -16.40
C GLU A 316 8.23 -11.18 -15.02
N GLY A 317 9.01 -10.43 -14.23
CA GLY A 317 8.61 -9.83 -12.96
C GLY A 317 8.09 -8.40 -13.11
N GLY A 318 7.99 -7.70 -11.99
CA GLY A 318 7.56 -6.31 -11.91
C GLY A 318 7.00 -5.99 -10.53
N GLY A 319 7.04 -4.72 -10.15
CA GLY A 319 6.50 -4.28 -8.87
C GLY A 319 5.07 -3.74 -8.95
N VAL A 320 4.34 -3.83 -7.84
CA VAL A 320 2.97 -3.38 -7.64
C VAL A 320 2.80 -2.73 -6.26
N ILE A 321 1.96 -1.70 -6.15
CA ILE A 321 1.60 -1.09 -4.87
C ILE A 321 0.49 -1.91 -4.20
N GLN A 322 0.64 -2.13 -2.89
CA GLN A 322 -0.33 -2.77 -2.01
C GLN A 322 -0.71 -1.79 -0.89
N GLY A 323 -1.89 -1.97 -0.27
CA GLY A 323 -2.29 -1.15 0.88
C GLY A 323 -1.37 -1.35 2.10
N SER A 324 -0.89 -2.58 2.31
CA SER A 324 0.02 -2.91 3.41
C SER A 324 0.93 -4.11 3.16
N ALA A 325 2.04 -4.18 3.89
CA ALA A 325 2.85 -5.41 3.99
C ALA A 325 2.03 -6.64 4.44
N SER A 326 0.98 -6.44 5.25
CA SER A 326 0.11 -7.55 5.67
C SER A 326 -0.65 -8.16 4.50
N GLU A 327 -1.08 -7.32 3.55
CA GLU A 327 -1.72 -7.75 2.31
C GLU A 327 -0.70 -8.35 1.34
N ALA A 328 0.49 -7.75 1.20
CA ALA A 328 1.57 -8.28 0.38
C ALA A 328 1.97 -9.72 0.79
N THR A 329 2.13 -9.98 2.09
CA THR A 329 2.39 -11.34 2.61
C THR A 329 1.24 -12.30 2.32
N LEU A 330 -0.02 -11.85 2.44
CA LEU A 330 -1.19 -12.68 2.10
C LEU A 330 -1.24 -12.98 0.59
N VAL A 331 -0.98 -12.00 -0.28
CA VAL A 331 -0.90 -12.17 -1.73
C VAL A 331 0.19 -13.18 -2.10
N ALA A 332 1.39 -13.05 -1.53
CA ALA A 332 2.49 -14.00 -1.73
C ALA A 332 2.11 -15.42 -1.28
N LEU A 333 1.48 -15.57 -0.11
CA LEU A 333 1.02 -16.88 0.40
C LEU A 333 -0.05 -17.49 -0.52
N LEU A 334 -1.01 -16.70 -1.00
CA LEU A 334 -2.05 -17.17 -1.91
C LEU A 334 -1.50 -17.55 -3.29
N ALA A 335 -0.50 -16.83 -3.80
CA ALA A 335 0.23 -17.17 -5.02
C ALA A 335 1.00 -18.49 -4.85
N ALA A 336 1.77 -18.63 -3.77
CA ALA A 336 2.51 -19.84 -3.41
C ALA A 336 1.57 -21.06 -3.28
N ARG A 337 0.46 -20.92 -2.53
CA ARG A 337 -0.57 -21.94 -2.35
C ARG A 337 -1.16 -22.39 -3.68
N THR A 338 -1.39 -21.45 -4.60
CA THR A 338 -1.93 -21.75 -5.94
C THR A 338 -0.89 -22.43 -6.84
N LYS A 339 0.36 -21.98 -6.82
CA LYS A 339 1.52 -22.56 -7.54
C LYS A 339 1.72 -24.03 -7.14
N VAL A 340 1.79 -24.32 -5.84
CA VAL A 340 1.97 -25.71 -5.35
C VAL A 340 0.74 -26.59 -5.61
N THR A 341 -0.48 -26.05 -5.48
CA THR A 341 -1.72 -26.82 -5.75
C THR A 341 -1.79 -27.24 -7.22
N ARG A 342 -1.54 -26.31 -8.15
CA ARG A 342 -1.50 -26.61 -9.59
C ARG A 342 -0.42 -27.63 -9.91
N ARG A 343 0.80 -27.48 -9.37
CA ARG A 343 1.92 -28.44 -9.52
C ARG A 343 1.50 -29.85 -9.15
N LEU A 344 0.90 -30.03 -7.97
CA LEU A 344 0.45 -31.34 -7.49
C LEU A 344 -0.72 -31.90 -8.32
N GLN A 345 -1.64 -31.06 -8.79
CA GLN A 345 -2.73 -31.48 -9.66
C GLN A 345 -2.26 -31.90 -11.05
N THR A 346 -1.21 -31.29 -11.60
CA THR A 346 -0.58 -31.79 -12.84
C THR A 346 -0.01 -33.20 -12.67
N THR A 347 0.61 -33.51 -11.53
CA THR A 347 1.13 -34.86 -11.22
C THR A 347 0.03 -35.83 -10.76
N SER A 348 -1.11 -35.34 -10.28
CA SER A 348 -2.21 -36.15 -9.76
C SER A 348 -3.57 -35.47 -10.02
N PRO A 349 -4.15 -35.61 -11.23
CA PRO A 349 -5.33 -34.84 -11.66
C PRO A 349 -6.60 -35.01 -10.82
N GLY A 350 -6.72 -36.10 -10.07
CA GLY A 350 -7.85 -36.33 -9.15
C GLY A 350 -7.70 -35.66 -7.78
N LEU A 351 -6.58 -34.98 -7.49
CA LEU A 351 -6.31 -34.41 -6.17
C LEU A 351 -7.10 -33.10 -5.97
N THR A 352 -8.00 -33.07 -4.99
CA THR A 352 -8.80 -31.89 -4.68
C THR A 352 -7.96 -30.80 -4.00
N GLN A 353 -8.32 -29.53 -4.19
CA GLN A 353 -7.65 -28.41 -3.52
C GLN A 353 -7.70 -28.54 -1.99
N ALA A 354 -8.81 -29.05 -1.42
CA ALA A 354 -8.93 -29.29 0.02
C ALA A 354 -7.88 -30.32 0.51
N ALA A 355 -7.74 -31.46 -0.19
CA ALA A 355 -6.77 -32.49 0.15
C ALA A 355 -5.29 -32.03 -0.03
N VAL A 356 -5.04 -31.04 -0.89
CA VAL A 356 -3.74 -30.34 -0.93
C VAL A 356 -3.58 -29.47 0.32
N MET A 357 -4.53 -28.56 0.59
CA MET A 357 -4.46 -27.59 1.68
C MET A 357 -4.31 -28.26 3.06
N GLU A 358 -4.93 -29.42 3.27
CA GLU A 358 -4.73 -30.25 4.47
C GLU A 358 -3.27 -30.64 4.73
N LYS A 359 -2.43 -30.71 3.70
CA LYS A 359 -1.01 -31.07 3.81
C LYS A 359 -0.07 -29.88 3.77
N LEU A 360 -0.52 -28.72 3.31
CA LEU A 360 0.33 -27.54 3.17
C LEU A 360 0.79 -26.99 4.53
N VAL A 361 2.08 -26.68 4.61
CA VAL A 361 2.70 -26.01 5.76
C VAL A 361 3.61 -24.86 5.30
N ALA A 362 3.40 -23.71 5.92
CA ALA A 362 4.20 -22.50 5.79
C ALA A 362 5.07 -22.29 7.03
N TYR A 363 6.15 -21.52 6.90
CA TYR A 363 7.09 -21.23 7.97
C TYR A 363 7.45 -19.75 8.04
N ALA A 364 7.82 -19.30 9.23
CA ALA A 364 8.46 -18.00 9.46
C ALA A 364 9.31 -18.05 10.74
N SER A 365 10.15 -17.04 10.96
CA SER A 365 10.84 -16.83 12.25
C SER A 365 9.83 -16.75 13.41
N ASP A 366 10.22 -17.16 14.62
CA ASP A 366 9.45 -16.89 15.85
C ASP A 366 9.37 -15.39 16.21
N GLN A 367 10.12 -14.54 15.49
CA GLN A 367 10.07 -13.08 15.55
C GLN A 367 9.24 -12.43 14.42
N ALA A 368 8.64 -13.23 13.54
CA ALA A 368 7.87 -12.72 12.41
C ALA A 368 6.67 -11.90 12.88
N HIS A 369 6.28 -10.90 12.09
CA HIS A 369 5.13 -10.06 12.43
C HIS A 369 3.81 -10.85 12.34
N SER A 370 2.83 -10.51 13.18
CA SER A 370 1.54 -11.21 13.27
C SER A 370 0.72 -11.22 11.97
N SER A 371 1.12 -10.42 10.96
CA SER A 371 0.59 -10.52 9.59
C SER A 371 0.77 -11.92 9.00
N VAL A 372 1.87 -12.62 9.31
CA VAL A 372 2.12 -13.97 8.78
C VAL A 372 1.14 -14.98 9.36
N GLU A 373 0.85 -14.90 10.66
CA GLU A 373 -0.20 -15.72 11.31
C GLU A 373 -1.58 -15.45 10.71
N ARG A 374 -1.93 -14.16 10.51
CA ARG A 374 -3.18 -13.77 9.83
C ARG A 374 -3.24 -14.27 8.40
N ALA A 375 -2.13 -14.24 7.66
CA ALA A 375 -2.04 -14.76 6.29
C ALA A 375 -2.22 -16.29 6.26
N GLY A 376 -1.64 -17.02 7.21
CA GLY A 376 -1.85 -18.46 7.36
C GLY A 376 -3.31 -18.81 7.68
N LEU A 377 -3.93 -18.07 8.60
CA LEU A 377 -5.33 -18.24 9.00
C LEU A 377 -6.29 -17.98 7.82
N ILE A 378 -6.17 -16.83 7.15
CA ILE A 378 -6.99 -16.47 5.98
C ILE A 378 -6.70 -17.39 4.79
N GLY A 379 -5.43 -17.77 4.61
CA GLY A 379 -4.98 -18.72 3.60
C GLY A 379 -5.45 -20.17 3.84
N GLY A 380 -5.98 -20.50 5.02
CA GLY A 380 -6.43 -21.84 5.37
C GLY A 380 -5.31 -22.89 5.35
N VAL A 381 -4.10 -22.50 5.76
CA VAL A 381 -2.89 -23.36 5.77
C VAL A 381 -2.29 -23.46 7.16
N LYS A 382 -1.50 -24.49 7.42
CA LYS A 382 -0.71 -24.59 8.64
C LYS A 382 0.44 -23.59 8.57
N LEU A 383 0.68 -22.84 9.64
CA LEU A 383 1.88 -22.04 9.84
C LEU A 383 2.66 -22.62 11.02
N LYS A 384 4.00 -22.63 10.94
CA LYS A 384 4.88 -22.96 12.05
C LYS A 384 5.95 -21.90 12.22
N ALA A 385 6.08 -21.39 13.45
CA ALA A 385 7.23 -20.62 13.85
C ALA A 385 8.49 -21.52 13.90
N ILE A 386 9.60 -21.01 13.40
CA ILE A 386 10.92 -21.63 13.50
C ILE A 386 11.72 -20.89 14.56
N PRO A 387 12.34 -21.60 15.53
CA PRO A 387 13.18 -20.98 16.54
C PRO A 387 14.29 -20.14 15.93
N SER A 388 14.41 -18.88 16.37
CA SER A 388 15.50 -18.00 15.96
C SER A 388 16.78 -18.25 16.78
N ASP A 389 17.94 -17.76 16.28
CA ASP A 389 19.22 -17.88 16.99
C ASP A 389 19.42 -16.82 18.09
N GLY A 390 20.61 -16.80 18.70
CA GLY A 390 20.97 -15.81 19.73
C GLY A 390 21.04 -14.35 19.25
N LYS A 391 20.84 -14.08 17.95
CA LYS A 391 20.65 -12.74 17.37
C LYS A 391 19.21 -12.52 16.90
N PHE A 392 18.28 -13.41 17.28
CA PHE A 392 16.88 -13.38 16.89
C PHE A 392 16.68 -13.49 15.36
N ALA A 393 17.56 -14.24 14.68
CA ALA A 393 17.52 -14.47 13.23
C ALA A 393 17.16 -15.93 12.87
N LEU A 394 16.34 -16.12 11.84
CA LEU A 394 16.09 -17.42 11.21
C LEU A 394 17.36 -17.94 10.52
N ARG A 395 17.68 -19.22 10.75
CA ARG A 395 18.90 -19.88 10.25
C ARG A 395 18.57 -21.12 9.42
N ALA A 396 19.45 -21.47 8.48
CA ALA A 396 19.24 -22.61 7.59
C ALA A 396 19.08 -23.93 8.36
N SER A 397 19.82 -24.15 9.45
CA SER A 397 19.74 -25.38 10.25
C SER A 397 18.35 -25.62 10.84
N ALA A 398 17.78 -24.63 11.53
CA ALA A 398 16.46 -24.72 12.14
C ALA A 398 15.34 -24.87 11.08
N LEU A 399 15.49 -24.19 9.93
CA LEU A 399 14.57 -24.32 8.80
C LEU A 399 14.66 -25.72 8.17
N GLN A 400 15.86 -26.21 7.86
CA GLN A 400 16.07 -27.55 7.28
C GLN A 400 15.50 -28.65 8.19
N GLU A 401 15.77 -28.61 9.50
CA GLU A 401 15.24 -29.58 10.46
C GLU A 401 13.70 -29.59 10.45
N ALA A 402 13.07 -28.41 10.37
CA ALA A 402 11.60 -28.32 10.30
C ALA A 402 11.04 -28.86 8.98
N LEU A 403 11.67 -28.53 7.84
CA LEU A 403 11.30 -29.04 6.53
C LEU A 403 11.43 -30.57 6.46
N GLU A 404 12.51 -31.15 6.98
CA GLU A 404 12.73 -32.59 7.02
C GLU A 404 11.71 -33.31 7.92
N ARG A 405 11.49 -32.79 9.14
CA ARG A 405 10.50 -33.32 10.09
C ARG A 405 9.09 -33.34 9.49
N ASP A 406 8.71 -32.28 8.80
CA ASP A 406 7.36 -32.13 8.25
C ASP A 406 7.16 -32.92 6.95
N LYS A 407 8.18 -33.01 6.09
CA LYS A 407 8.19 -33.93 4.95
C LYS A 407 8.06 -35.39 5.42
N ALA A 408 8.78 -35.77 6.48
CA ALA A 408 8.67 -37.11 7.09
C ALA A 408 7.28 -37.38 7.70
N ALA A 409 6.58 -36.34 8.18
CA ALA A 409 5.19 -36.40 8.64
C ALA A 409 4.14 -36.37 7.50
N GLY A 410 4.57 -36.35 6.22
CA GLY A 410 3.67 -36.31 5.06
C GLY A 410 3.05 -34.93 4.77
N LEU A 411 3.55 -33.87 5.42
CA LEU A 411 3.23 -32.49 5.07
C LEU A 411 4.05 -32.02 3.88
N ILE A 412 3.59 -30.92 3.26
CA ILE A 412 4.17 -30.34 2.06
C ILE A 412 4.56 -28.89 2.39
N PRO A 413 5.85 -28.62 2.67
CA PRO A 413 6.41 -27.29 2.64
C PRO A 413 6.07 -26.56 1.34
N PHE A 414 5.62 -25.30 1.44
CA PHE A 414 5.31 -24.51 0.24
C PHE A 414 5.60 -23.02 0.32
N PHE A 415 5.73 -22.45 1.53
CA PHE A 415 5.94 -21.01 1.73
C PHE A 415 6.83 -20.76 2.95
N VAL A 416 7.79 -19.84 2.83
CA VAL A 416 8.63 -19.33 3.91
C VAL A 416 8.58 -17.81 3.88
N VAL A 417 8.35 -17.18 5.02
CA VAL A 417 8.60 -15.75 5.22
C VAL A 417 9.93 -15.58 5.94
N ALA A 418 10.85 -14.84 5.34
CA ALA A 418 12.04 -14.32 5.99
C ALA A 418 11.83 -12.83 6.30
N THR A 419 12.06 -12.42 7.54
CA THR A 419 11.85 -11.05 8.00
C THR A 419 13.17 -10.29 8.12
N LEU A 420 13.25 -9.11 7.47
CA LEU A 420 14.36 -8.17 7.57
C LEU A 420 13.90 -6.92 8.35
N GLY A 421 14.36 -6.80 9.59
CA GLY A 421 13.87 -5.79 10.53
C GLY A 421 12.63 -6.26 11.29
N THR A 422 12.79 -7.30 12.10
CA THR A 422 11.70 -7.84 12.96
C THR A 422 11.11 -6.78 13.89
N THR A 423 9.84 -6.92 14.25
CA THR A 423 9.12 -5.91 15.05
C THR A 423 9.60 -5.84 16.51
N SER A 424 10.17 -6.93 17.04
CA SER A 424 10.63 -7.02 18.44
C SER A 424 11.92 -6.25 18.70
N CYS A 425 12.92 -6.39 17.82
CA CYS A 425 14.27 -5.88 18.05
C CYS A 425 15.01 -5.46 16.76
N CYS A 426 14.32 -5.39 15.62
CA CYS A 426 14.91 -5.11 14.31
C CYS A 426 16.05 -6.08 13.93
N SER A 427 15.88 -7.37 14.24
CA SER A 427 16.77 -8.44 13.77
C SER A 427 16.52 -8.78 12.28
N PHE A 428 17.44 -9.52 11.68
CA PHE A 428 17.43 -9.85 10.26
C PHE A 428 17.62 -11.36 10.06
N ASP A 429 16.64 -12.01 9.45
CA ASP A 429 16.73 -13.39 9.02
C ASP A 429 17.81 -13.55 7.93
N ASN A 430 18.59 -14.63 7.96
CA ASN A 430 19.75 -14.79 7.07
C ASN A 430 19.34 -15.32 5.69
N LEU A 431 19.10 -14.41 4.73
CA LEU A 431 18.70 -14.75 3.36
C LEU A 431 19.75 -15.56 2.58
N LEU A 432 21.05 -15.29 2.75
CA LEU A 432 22.12 -16.07 2.11
C LEU A 432 22.10 -17.56 2.52
N GLU A 433 21.49 -17.89 3.65
CA GLU A 433 21.32 -19.25 4.12
C GLU A 433 19.90 -19.80 3.87
N VAL A 434 18.85 -19.01 4.07
CA VAL A 434 17.45 -19.41 3.87
C VAL A 434 17.12 -19.57 2.38
N GLY A 435 17.62 -18.67 1.53
CA GLY A 435 17.40 -18.66 0.08
C GLY A 435 17.76 -19.99 -0.61
N PRO A 436 19.01 -20.47 -0.47
CA PRO A 436 19.41 -21.77 -1.03
C PRO A 436 18.59 -22.96 -0.54
N VAL A 437 18.07 -22.91 0.70
CA VAL A 437 17.19 -23.96 1.25
C VAL A 437 15.83 -23.94 0.55
N CYS A 438 15.18 -22.77 0.48
CA CYS A 438 13.89 -22.61 -0.20
C CYS A 438 13.98 -23.00 -1.69
N HIS A 439 15.04 -22.55 -2.38
CA HIS A 439 15.28 -22.86 -3.78
C HIS A 439 15.45 -24.37 -4.02
N LYS A 440 16.31 -25.05 -3.24
CA LYS A 440 16.54 -26.50 -3.34
C LYS A 440 15.26 -27.31 -3.08
N GLU A 441 14.43 -26.86 -2.16
CA GLU A 441 13.20 -27.57 -1.73
C GLU A 441 11.97 -27.21 -2.60
N GLY A 442 12.09 -26.24 -3.51
CA GLY A 442 10.99 -25.77 -4.36
C GLY A 442 9.85 -25.14 -3.55
N VAL A 443 10.23 -24.39 -2.52
CA VAL A 443 9.38 -23.68 -1.54
C VAL A 443 9.43 -22.18 -1.86
N TRP A 444 8.28 -21.52 -1.92
CA TRP A 444 8.21 -20.09 -2.21
C TRP A 444 8.85 -19.28 -1.07
N LEU A 445 9.83 -18.43 -1.38
CA LEU A 445 10.42 -17.50 -0.39
C LEU A 445 9.84 -16.10 -0.57
N HIS A 446 9.17 -15.60 0.47
CA HIS A 446 8.74 -14.21 0.59
C HIS A 446 9.64 -13.46 1.59
N VAL A 447 10.08 -12.27 1.23
CA VAL A 447 10.87 -11.39 2.12
C VAL A 447 9.99 -10.25 2.62
N ASP A 448 9.73 -10.23 3.92
CA ASP A 448 9.09 -9.11 4.63
C ASP A 448 10.19 -8.20 5.19
N ALA A 449 10.45 -7.10 4.49
CA ALA A 449 11.35 -6.03 4.93
C ALA A 449 10.57 -4.78 5.39
N ALA A 450 9.34 -4.95 5.88
CA ALA A 450 8.34 -3.88 6.12
C ALA A 450 8.88 -2.54 6.61
N TYR A 451 9.83 -2.52 7.56
CA TYR A 451 10.48 -1.32 8.08
C TYR A 451 11.89 -1.11 7.51
N ALA A 452 12.76 -2.12 7.60
CA ALA A 452 14.18 -1.95 7.26
C ALA A 452 14.43 -1.79 5.75
N GLY A 453 13.48 -2.14 4.89
CA GLY A 453 13.58 -2.03 3.44
C GLY A 453 14.00 -0.63 2.96
N SER A 454 13.52 0.42 3.61
CA SER A 454 13.91 1.80 3.29
C SER A 454 15.40 2.06 3.47
N ALA A 455 16.06 1.39 4.40
CA ALA A 455 17.50 1.57 4.64
C ALA A 455 18.36 0.98 3.51
N PHE A 456 17.82 0.07 2.68
CA PHE A 456 18.60 -0.61 1.63
C PHE A 456 18.88 0.28 0.41
N ILE A 457 18.32 1.49 0.34
CA ILE A 457 18.77 2.53 -0.61
C ILE A 457 20.16 3.08 -0.25
N CYS A 458 20.57 2.95 1.01
CA CYS A 458 21.88 3.33 1.52
C CYS A 458 22.86 2.16 1.34
N PRO A 459 23.94 2.30 0.54
CA PRO A 459 24.86 1.19 0.23
C PRO A 459 25.46 0.50 1.47
N GLU A 460 25.66 1.24 2.56
CA GLU A 460 26.18 0.73 3.83
C GLU A 460 25.25 -0.29 4.52
N PHE A 461 23.94 -0.23 4.28
CA PHE A 461 22.96 -1.19 4.83
C PHE A 461 22.49 -2.22 3.80
N ARG A 462 22.76 -2.02 2.51
CA ARG A 462 22.28 -2.89 1.43
C ARG A 462 22.72 -4.36 1.58
N HIS A 463 23.86 -4.63 2.23
CA HIS A 463 24.34 -5.99 2.50
C HIS A 463 23.38 -6.84 3.35
N LEU A 464 22.45 -6.22 4.09
CA LEU A 464 21.42 -6.90 4.87
C LEU A 464 20.31 -7.54 4.01
N LEU A 465 20.27 -7.21 2.70
CA LEU A 465 19.35 -7.76 1.70
C LEU A 465 20.03 -8.81 0.79
N ASP A 466 21.32 -9.14 1.00
CA ASP A 466 22.03 -10.13 0.19
C ASP A 466 21.39 -11.52 0.34
N GLY A 467 21.14 -12.21 -0.79
CA GLY A 467 20.30 -13.41 -0.85
C GLY A 467 18.86 -13.16 -1.33
N VAL A 468 18.45 -11.90 -1.58
CA VAL A 468 17.15 -11.58 -2.20
C VAL A 468 16.97 -12.17 -3.60
N GLU A 469 18.06 -12.52 -4.29
CA GLU A 469 18.04 -13.25 -5.57
C GLU A 469 17.42 -14.66 -5.49
N PHE A 470 17.21 -15.20 -4.28
CA PHE A 470 16.47 -16.44 -4.05
C PHE A 470 14.99 -16.24 -3.73
N ALA A 471 14.52 -15.00 -3.56
CA ALA A 471 13.13 -14.72 -3.21
C ALA A 471 12.21 -14.84 -4.44
N ASP A 472 11.05 -15.48 -4.26
CA ASP A 472 9.96 -15.45 -5.24
C ASP A 472 9.14 -14.14 -5.11
N SER A 473 9.22 -13.44 -3.97
CA SER A 473 8.68 -12.07 -3.80
C SER A 473 9.34 -11.29 -2.66
N PHE A 474 9.44 -9.97 -2.81
CA PHE A 474 10.02 -9.04 -1.84
C PHE A 474 9.03 -7.89 -1.53
N ASN A 475 8.93 -7.49 -0.27
CA ASN A 475 8.09 -6.37 0.13
C ASN A 475 8.73 -5.49 1.21
N PHE A 476 8.50 -4.17 1.12
CA PHE A 476 8.65 -3.24 2.23
C PHE A 476 7.64 -2.11 2.14
N ASN A 477 7.53 -1.26 3.18
CA ASN A 477 6.61 -0.12 3.15
C ASN A 477 7.37 1.21 3.01
N PRO A 478 7.29 1.87 1.84
CA PRO A 478 7.52 3.31 1.74
C PRO A 478 6.75 4.10 2.79
N HIS A 479 5.54 3.64 3.14
CA HIS A 479 4.71 4.24 4.20
C HIS A 479 5.21 4.07 5.64
N LYS A 480 6.32 3.38 5.90
CA LYS A 480 6.98 3.43 7.21
C LYS A 480 8.09 4.45 7.23
N TRP A 481 9.14 4.24 6.42
CA TRP A 481 10.40 4.97 6.57
C TRP A 481 10.96 5.50 5.23
N LEU A 482 10.12 5.71 4.22
CA LEU A 482 10.50 6.35 2.94
C LEU A 482 9.68 7.61 2.61
N LEU A 483 9.02 8.21 3.61
CA LEU A 483 8.34 9.51 3.50
C LEU A 483 7.17 9.61 2.50
N VAL A 484 6.67 8.47 1.97
CA VAL A 484 5.41 8.40 1.21
C VAL A 484 4.27 8.12 2.19
N ASN A 485 3.25 8.97 2.30
CA ASN A 485 2.16 8.78 3.28
C ASN A 485 1.50 7.39 3.18
N PHE A 486 0.92 6.92 4.29
CA PHE A 486 0.03 5.75 4.27
C PHE A 486 -1.24 6.07 3.45
N ASP A 487 -1.68 5.22 2.52
CA ASP A 487 -1.19 3.88 2.18
C ASP A 487 -0.18 3.82 1.01
N CYS A 488 0.97 3.16 1.25
CA CYS A 488 1.92 2.80 0.19
C CYS A 488 2.85 1.65 0.63
N SER A 489 2.54 0.41 0.27
CA SER A 489 3.40 -0.76 0.43
C SER A 489 3.92 -1.22 -0.94
N ALA A 490 5.21 -1.45 -1.07
CA ALA A 490 5.88 -1.74 -2.34
C ALA A 490 6.24 -3.22 -2.41
N MET A 491 5.61 -3.99 -3.31
CA MET A 491 5.84 -5.42 -3.50
C MET A 491 6.38 -5.71 -4.90
N TRP A 492 7.31 -6.66 -5.00
CA TRP A 492 7.80 -7.27 -6.23
C TRP A 492 7.74 -8.80 -6.11
#